data_AF-A0A535X8B4-F1
#
_entry.id   AF-A0A535X8B4-F1
#
_cell.length_a   1.000
_cell.length_b   1.000
_cell.length_c   1.000
_cell.angle_alpha   90.00
_cell.angle_beta   90.00
_cell.angle_gamma   90.00
#
_symmetry.space_group_name_H-M   'P 1'
#
loop_
_entity.id
_entity.type
_entity.pdbx_description
1 polymer ?
#
loop_
_entity_poly.entity_id
_entity_poly.type
_entity_poly.pdbx_seq_one_letter_code
_entity_poly.pdbx_strand_id
1 'polypeptide(L)'
;MDVDRFLPGVIGAFVGVVGWLLVGLYIQRRQFVRQARNAARAVYFEVDVNRMNVEVARDYGSFTPLSRSSFDRLLPELATVMTPTELRTLVSAFMAHAGYQQAASDAELPPEVRREALDAILAAHRDALTVLRRCSFTTAELRGLEKGQDPAA
;
A
#
# COMPACT_ATOMS: atom_id res chain seq x y z
N MET A 1 2.16 49.29 -38.44
CA MET A 1 2.55 49.28 -37.00
C MET A 1 1.70 48.28 -36.21
N ASP A 2 1.46 47.06 -36.73
CA ASP A 2 0.65 46.03 -36.04
C ASP A 2 1.47 44.82 -35.60
N VAL A 3 2.58 44.53 -36.30
CA VAL A 3 3.44 43.37 -36.00
C VAL A 3 4.11 43.48 -34.63
N ASP A 4 4.54 44.70 -34.25
CA ASP A 4 5.20 44.97 -32.96
C ASP A 4 4.27 44.82 -31.73
N ARG A 5 2.95 44.84 -31.94
CA ARG A 5 1.94 44.61 -30.88
C ARG A 5 1.37 43.20 -30.91
N PHE A 6 1.33 42.57 -32.08
CA PHE A 6 0.83 41.22 -32.24
C PHE A 6 1.80 40.17 -31.69
N LEU A 7 3.11 40.35 -31.92
CA LEU A 7 4.15 39.41 -31.47
C LEU A 7 4.19 39.27 -29.94
N PRO A 8 4.18 40.34 -29.14
CA PRO A 8 4.14 40.24 -27.67
C PRO A 8 2.83 39.62 -27.18
N GLY A 9 1.71 39.89 -27.84
CA GLY A 9 0.39 39.32 -27.49
C GLY A 9 0.34 37.80 -27.67
N VAL A 10 0.88 37.28 -28.78
CA VAL A 10 0.96 35.84 -29.04
C VAL A 10 1.92 35.15 -28.08
N ILE A 11 3.09 35.76 -27.81
CA ILE A 11 4.05 35.23 -26.83
C ILE A 11 3.42 35.19 -25.43
N GLY A 12 2.73 36.26 -25.02
CA GLY A 12 2.02 36.32 -23.75
C GLY A 12 0.92 35.26 -23.62
N ALA A 13 0.12 35.05 -24.67
CA ALA A 13 -0.90 34.00 -24.70
C ALA A 13 -0.29 32.60 -24.62
N PHE A 14 0.80 32.34 -25.36
CA PHE A 14 1.49 31.07 -25.34
C PHE A 14 2.10 30.76 -23.96
N VAL A 15 2.81 31.73 -23.36
CA VAL A 15 3.37 31.61 -22.00
C VAL A 15 2.25 31.42 -20.98
N GLY A 16 1.12 32.11 -21.14
CA GLY A 16 -0.06 31.94 -20.29
C GLY A 16 -0.63 30.51 -20.33
N VAL A 17 -0.81 29.95 -21.53
CA VAL A 17 -1.32 28.58 -21.73
C VAL A 17 -0.33 27.54 -21.19
N VAL A 18 0.95 27.65 -21.53
CA VAL A 18 1.99 26.73 -21.06
C VAL A 18 2.12 26.81 -19.54
N GLY A 19 2.10 28.02 -18.96
CA GLY A 19 2.13 28.23 -17.52
C GLY A 19 0.96 27.56 -16.81
N TRP A 20 -0.26 27.74 -17.31
CA TRP A 20 -1.45 27.10 -16.74
C TRP A 20 -1.44 25.57 -16.88
N LEU A 21 -0.98 25.03 -18.01
CA LEU A 21 -0.81 23.59 -18.19
C LEU A 21 0.18 23.00 -17.18
N LEU A 22 1.31 23.67 -16.96
CA LEU A 22 2.30 23.24 -15.97
C LEU A 22 1.74 23.27 -14.55
N VAL A 23 0.98 24.31 -14.19
CA VAL A 23 0.29 24.38 -12.89
C VAL A 23 -0.73 23.25 -12.73
N GLY A 24 -1.52 22.98 -13.77
CA GLY A 24 -2.47 21.87 -13.80
C GLY A 24 -1.79 20.51 -13.57
N LEU A 25 -0.72 20.23 -14.33
CA LEU A 25 0.08 19.02 -14.17
C LEU A 25 0.70 18.90 -12.78
N TYR A 26 1.19 20.02 -12.21
CA TYR A 26 1.77 20.03 -10.88
C TYR A 26 0.74 19.69 -9.79
N ILE A 27 -0.45 20.31 -9.83
CA ILE A 27 -1.52 20.06 -8.87
C ILE A 27 -2.04 18.61 -9.01
N GLN A 28 -2.28 18.17 -10.24
CA GLN A 28 -2.77 16.83 -10.54
C GLN A 28 -1.79 15.76 -10.04
N ARG A 29 -0.48 15.93 -10.29
CA ARG A 29 0.56 15.02 -9.78
C ARG A 29 0.54 14.95 -8.25
N ARG A 30 0.37 16.09 -7.57
CA ARG A 30 0.29 16.14 -6.11
C ARG A 30 -0.93 15.41 -5.56
N GLN A 31 -2.07 15.52 -6.24
CA GLN A 31 -3.29 14.82 -5.85
C GLN A 31 -3.14 13.30 -6.00
N PHE A 32 -2.59 12.83 -7.12
CA PHE A 32 -2.34 11.39 -7.32
C PHE A 32 -1.41 10.80 -6.26
N VAL A 33 -0.31 11.49 -5.92
CA VAL A 33 0.61 11.01 -4.87
C VAL A 33 -0.08 10.93 -3.52
N ARG A 34 -0.96 11.88 -3.19
CA ARG A 34 -1.74 11.85 -1.94
C ARG A 34 -2.76 10.70 -1.94
N GLN A 35 -3.48 10.51 -3.05
CA GLN A 35 -4.45 9.43 -3.20
C GLN A 35 -3.77 8.06 -3.07
N ALA A 36 -2.65 7.86 -3.76
CA ALA A 36 -1.88 6.63 -3.71
C ALA A 36 -1.29 6.36 -2.32
N ARG A 37 -0.86 7.40 -1.59
CA ARG A 37 -0.43 7.26 -0.19
C ARG A 37 -1.57 6.83 0.72
N ASN A 38 -2.75 7.42 0.56
CA ASN A 38 -3.93 7.04 1.34
C ASN A 38 -4.38 5.61 1.01
N ALA A 39 -4.31 5.22 -0.26
CA ALA A 39 -4.52 3.84 -0.69
C ALA A 39 -3.55 2.87 -0.01
N ALA A 40 -2.26 3.19 -0.02
CA ALA A 40 -1.24 2.40 0.67
C ALA A 40 -1.48 2.30 2.19
N ARG A 41 -2.05 3.32 2.84
CA ARG A 41 -2.43 3.24 4.26
C ARG A 41 -3.60 2.30 4.50
N ALA A 42 -4.63 2.37 3.66
CA ALA A 42 -5.78 1.46 3.78
C ALA A 42 -5.33 0.00 3.64
N VAL A 43 -4.49 -0.29 2.65
CA VAL A 43 -3.93 -1.64 2.44
C VAL A 43 -2.95 -2.01 3.56
N TYR A 44 -2.16 -1.07 4.08
CA TYR A 44 -1.30 -1.31 5.25
C TYR A 44 -2.09 -1.82 6.46
N PHE A 45 -3.20 -1.15 6.81
CA PHE A 45 -4.02 -1.58 7.93
C PHE A 45 -4.75 -2.89 7.67
N GLU A 46 -5.21 -3.14 6.44
CA GLU A 46 -5.78 -4.44 6.06
C GLU A 46 -4.76 -5.58 6.24
N VAL A 47 -3.52 -5.39 5.78
CA VAL A 47 -2.45 -6.38 5.93
C VAL A 47 -2.06 -6.56 7.40
N ASP A 48 -2.03 -5.50 8.22
CA ASP A 48 -1.69 -5.62 9.64
C ASP A 48 -2.76 -6.39 10.43
N VAL A 49 -4.04 -6.15 10.16
CA VAL A 49 -5.14 -6.93 10.74
C VAL A 49 -5.07 -8.39 10.28
N ASN A 50 -4.83 -8.65 8.99
CA ASN A 50 -4.66 -10.01 8.49
C ASN A 50 -3.48 -10.71 9.18
N ARG A 51 -2.34 -10.01 9.35
CA ARG A 51 -1.17 -10.54 10.06
C ARG A 51 -1.53 -10.95 11.48
N MET A 52 -2.24 -10.11 12.23
CA MET A 52 -2.69 -10.43 13.59
C MET A 52 -3.61 -11.67 13.59
N ASN A 53 -4.51 -11.80 12.63
CA ASN A 53 -5.37 -12.98 12.50
C ASN A 53 -4.56 -14.25 12.22
N VAL A 54 -3.53 -14.19 11.37
CA VAL A 54 -2.64 -15.32 11.12
C VAL A 54 -1.83 -15.68 12.36
N GLU A 55 -1.38 -14.69 13.12
CA GLU A 55 -0.65 -14.88 14.39
C GLU A 55 -1.53 -15.59 15.43
N VAL A 56 -2.78 -15.16 15.57
CA VAL A 56 -3.77 -15.81 16.43
C VAL A 56 -4.07 -17.24 15.96
N ALA A 57 -4.19 -17.46 14.65
CA ALA A 57 -4.41 -18.80 14.10
C ALA A 57 -3.22 -19.73 14.36
N ARG A 58 -2.00 -19.21 14.27
CA ARG A 58 -0.77 -19.98 14.54
C ARG A 58 -0.65 -20.39 16.00
N ASP A 59 -0.91 -19.45 16.91
CA ASP A 59 -0.65 -19.66 18.34
C ASP A 59 -1.82 -20.34 19.06
N TYR A 60 -3.04 -20.12 18.59
CA TYR A 60 -4.27 -20.59 19.26
C TYR A 60 -5.17 -21.47 18.40
N GLY A 61 -4.85 -21.68 17.11
CA GLY A 61 -5.70 -22.46 16.21
C GLY A 61 -7.04 -21.79 15.88
N SER A 62 -7.20 -20.50 16.18
CA SER A 62 -8.42 -19.75 15.92
C SER A 62 -8.34 -19.01 14.59
N PHE A 63 -9.08 -19.48 13.59
CA PHE A 63 -9.03 -18.97 12.23
C PHE A 63 -10.14 -17.94 11.98
N THR A 64 -9.73 -16.70 11.74
CA THR A 64 -10.61 -15.63 11.24
C THR A 64 -10.39 -15.44 9.73
N PRO A 65 -11.43 -15.22 8.91
CA PRO A 65 -11.27 -14.92 7.49
C PRO A 65 -10.40 -13.69 7.24
N LEU A 66 -9.48 -13.78 6.27
CA LEU A 66 -8.62 -12.67 5.85
C LEU A 66 -9.31 -11.80 4.80
N SER A 67 -9.16 -10.48 4.89
CA SER A 67 -9.73 -9.52 3.92
C SER A 67 -8.76 -9.24 2.78
N ARG A 68 -9.31 -9.06 1.57
CA ARG A 68 -8.60 -8.56 0.37
C ARG A 68 -9.28 -7.34 -0.27
N SER A 69 -10.29 -6.80 0.42
CA SER A 69 -11.22 -5.82 -0.16
C SER A 69 -10.54 -4.50 -0.50
N SER A 70 -9.65 -4.03 0.36
CA SER A 70 -8.92 -2.79 0.15
C SER A 70 -7.90 -2.97 -0.97
N PHE A 71 -7.17 -4.09 -0.96
CA PHE A 71 -6.18 -4.40 -1.99
C PHE A 71 -6.78 -4.47 -3.39
N ASP A 72 -7.85 -5.24 -3.58
CA ASP A 72 -8.50 -5.39 -4.90
C ASP A 72 -8.99 -4.04 -5.45
N ARG A 73 -9.56 -3.21 -4.56
CA ARG A 73 -10.10 -1.90 -4.94
C ARG A 73 -9.02 -0.88 -5.27
N LEU A 74 -7.90 -0.91 -4.56
CA LEU A 74 -6.89 0.15 -4.57
C LEU A 74 -5.60 -0.24 -5.30
N LEU A 75 -5.58 -1.42 -5.94
CA LEU A 75 -4.48 -1.89 -6.76
C LEU A 75 -4.03 -0.86 -7.82
N PRO A 76 -4.94 -0.18 -8.55
CA PRO A 76 -4.53 0.82 -9.54
C PRO A 76 -3.73 1.97 -8.91
N GLU A 77 -4.19 2.48 -7.77
CA GLU A 77 -3.51 3.56 -7.05
C GLU A 77 -2.15 3.13 -6.51
N LEU A 78 -2.03 1.91 -5.98
CA LEU A 78 -0.75 1.36 -5.52
C LEU A 78 0.27 1.26 -6.66
N ALA A 79 -0.16 0.83 -7.84
CA ALA A 79 0.70 0.71 -9.02
C ALA A 79 1.30 2.06 -9.48
N THR A 80 0.72 3.20 -9.07
CA THR A 80 1.26 4.52 -9.40
C THR A 80 2.46 4.94 -8.53
N VAL A 81 2.65 4.30 -7.37
CA VAL A 81 3.68 4.68 -6.39
C VAL A 81 4.63 3.54 -6.00
N MET A 82 4.34 2.32 -6.42
CA MET A 82 5.16 1.14 -6.14
C MET A 82 5.90 0.67 -7.38
N THR A 83 7.11 0.16 -7.17
CA THR A 83 7.82 -0.59 -8.21
C THR A 83 7.17 -1.95 -8.46
N PRO A 84 7.40 -2.59 -9.62
CA PRO A 84 6.88 -3.93 -9.89
C PRO A 84 7.30 -4.97 -8.83
N THR A 85 8.51 -4.85 -8.30
CA THR A 85 9.04 -5.74 -7.25
C THR A 85 8.27 -5.56 -5.93
N GLU A 86 8.04 -4.31 -5.52
CA GLU A 86 7.26 -4.01 -4.31
C GLU A 86 5.80 -4.47 -4.43
N LEU A 87 5.19 -4.27 -5.60
CA LEU A 87 3.84 -4.75 -5.87
C LEU A 87 3.76 -6.28 -5.85
N ARG A 88 4.79 -6.96 -6.37
CA ARG A 88 4.87 -8.44 -6.29
C ARG A 88 4.93 -8.93 -4.84
N THR A 89 5.70 -8.28 -3.97
CA THR A 89 5.74 -8.62 -2.53
C THR A 89 4.35 -8.53 -1.90
N LEU A 90 3.59 -7.47 -2.21
CA LEU A 90 2.20 -7.31 -1.78
C LEU A 90 1.30 -8.43 -2.30
N VAL A 91 1.32 -8.68 -3.61
CA VAL A 91 0.52 -9.75 -4.24
C VAL A 91 0.82 -11.10 -3.59
N SER A 92 2.09 -11.40 -3.30
CA SER A 92 2.49 -12.65 -2.62
C SER A 92 1.84 -12.80 -1.24
N ALA A 93 1.73 -11.73 -0.45
CA ALA A 93 1.04 -11.77 0.84
C ALA A 93 -0.46 -12.08 0.69
N PHE A 94 -1.13 -11.53 -0.32
CA PHE A 94 -2.55 -11.82 -0.58
C PHE A 94 -2.78 -13.22 -1.19
N MET A 95 -1.84 -13.71 -2.02
CA MET A 95 -1.89 -15.07 -2.56
C MET A 95 -1.74 -16.13 -1.46
N ALA A 96 -0.99 -15.82 -0.40
CA ALA A 96 -0.85 -16.66 0.78
C ALA A 96 -2.17 -16.90 1.54
N HIS A 97 -3.24 -16.13 1.27
CA HIS A 97 -4.57 -16.39 1.84
C HIS A 97 -5.14 -17.75 1.43
N ALA A 98 -4.78 -18.26 0.24
CA ALA A 98 -5.19 -19.61 -0.17
C ALA A 98 -4.57 -20.68 0.74
N GLY A 99 -3.28 -20.53 1.07
CA GLY A 99 -2.59 -21.40 2.03
C GLY A 99 -3.18 -21.30 3.43
N TYR A 100 -3.56 -20.09 3.86
CA TYR A 100 -4.25 -19.88 5.14
C TYR A 100 -5.61 -20.60 5.19
N GLN A 101 -6.42 -20.51 4.13
CA GLN A 101 -7.70 -21.22 4.04
C GLN A 101 -7.52 -22.73 4.06
N GLN A 102 -6.51 -23.25 3.35
CA GLN A 102 -6.17 -24.68 3.38
C GLN A 102 -5.75 -25.11 4.80
N ALA A 103 -4.92 -24.33 5.49
CA ALA A 103 -4.50 -24.61 6.86
C ALA A 103 -5.67 -24.58 7.86
N ALA A 104 -6.74 -23.83 7.55
CA ALA A 104 -7.95 -23.77 8.36
C ALA A 104 -8.89 -24.97 8.13
N SER A 105 -9.03 -25.44 6.89
CA SER A 105 -9.98 -26.49 6.53
C SER A 105 -9.42 -27.91 6.65
N ASP A 106 -8.10 -28.07 6.53
CA ASP A 106 -7.46 -29.39 6.52
C ASP A 106 -7.21 -29.90 7.95
N ALA A 107 -8.07 -30.83 8.39
CA ALA A 107 -7.96 -31.47 9.69
C ALA A 107 -6.84 -32.54 9.74
N GLU A 108 -6.40 -33.05 8.59
CA GLU A 108 -5.37 -34.09 8.50
C GLU A 108 -3.95 -33.51 8.47
N LEU A 109 -3.83 -32.20 8.25
CA LEU A 109 -2.55 -31.50 8.21
C LEU A 109 -1.80 -31.64 9.56
N PRO A 110 -0.59 -32.21 9.58
CA PRO A 110 0.22 -32.32 10.79
C PRO A 110 0.42 -30.93 11.45
N PRO A 111 0.35 -30.83 12.79
CA PRO A 111 0.40 -29.55 13.48
C PRO A 111 1.70 -28.78 13.21
N GLU A 112 2.82 -29.49 13.07
CA GLU A 112 4.12 -28.90 12.74
C GLU A 112 4.13 -28.27 11.33
N VAL A 113 3.57 -28.97 10.34
CA VAL A 113 3.46 -28.48 8.96
C VAL A 113 2.52 -27.27 8.89
N ARG A 114 1.42 -27.31 9.64
CA ARG A 114 0.47 -26.19 9.76
C ARG A 114 1.15 -24.96 10.32
N ARG A 115 1.94 -25.14 11.39
CA ARG A 115 2.67 -24.05 12.04
C ARG A 115 3.70 -23.43 11.10
N GLU A 116 4.48 -24.25 10.41
CA GLU A 116 5.47 -23.79 9.43
C GLU A 116 4.82 -23.03 8.27
N ALA A 117 3.68 -23.52 7.77
CA ALA A 117 2.92 -22.82 6.73
C ALA A 117 2.43 -21.45 7.21
N LEU A 118 1.89 -21.36 8.43
CA LEU A 118 1.45 -20.09 9.02
C LEU A 118 2.63 -19.14 9.29
N ASP A 119 3.80 -19.67 9.65
CA ASP A 119 5.03 -18.89 9.78
C ASP A 119 5.48 -18.27 8.45
N ALA A 120 5.43 -19.03 7.36
CA ALA A 120 5.72 -18.51 6.02
C ALA A 120 4.70 -17.42 5.59
N ILE A 121 3.42 -17.61 5.91
CA ILE A 121 2.36 -16.62 5.64
C ILE A 121 2.61 -15.33 6.45
N LEU A 122 3.00 -15.45 7.72
CA LEU A 122 3.37 -14.31 8.57
C LEU A 122 4.58 -13.57 8.02
N ALA A 123 5.60 -14.28 7.55
CA ALA A 123 6.77 -13.67 6.93
C ALA A 123 6.37 -12.84 5.70
N ALA A 124 5.53 -13.38 4.81
CA ALA A 124 5.03 -12.66 3.65
C ALA A 124 4.25 -11.39 4.03
N HIS A 125 3.43 -11.44 5.09
CA HIS A 125 2.71 -10.26 5.59
C HIS A 125 3.65 -9.21 6.18
N ARG A 126 4.70 -9.61 6.91
CA ARG A 126 5.72 -8.69 7.45
C ARG A 126 6.52 -8.00 6.33
N ASP A 127 6.86 -8.73 5.28
CA ASP A 127 7.54 -8.16 4.12
C ASP A 127 6.63 -7.13 3.40
N ALA A 128 5.35 -7.47 3.21
CA ALA A 128 4.38 -6.55 2.64
C ALA A 128 4.19 -5.29 3.50
N LEU A 129 4.11 -5.43 4.83
CA LEU A 129 4.04 -4.28 5.75
C LEU A 129 5.29 -3.41 5.67
N THR A 130 6.47 -4.00 5.51
CA THR A 130 7.73 -3.26 5.36
C THR A 130 7.72 -2.41 4.09
N VAL A 131 7.25 -2.99 2.98
CA VAL A 131 7.07 -2.26 1.71
C VAL A 131 6.04 -1.14 1.87
N LEU A 132 4.86 -1.46 2.38
CA LEU A 132 3.77 -0.50 2.57
C LEU A 132 4.20 0.66 3.46
N ARG A 133 4.89 0.39 4.58
CA ARG A 133 5.36 1.39 5.55
C ARG A 133 6.22 2.46 4.89
N ARG A 134 7.06 2.09 3.92
CA ARG A 134 7.91 3.03 3.16
C ARG A 134 7.11 3.91 2.21
N CYS A 135 6.03 3.38 1.62
CA CYS A 135 5.22 4.09 0.63
C CYS A 135 4.11 4.95 1.28
N SER A 136 3.56 4.50 2.40
CA SER A 136 2.33 5.02 3.01
C SER A 136 2.57 6.13 4.03
N PHE A 137 3.75 6.20 4.64
CA PHE A 137 4.04 7.14 5.73
C PHE A 137 5.26 8.01 5.46
N THR A 138 5.21 9.23 5.97
CA THR A 138 6.38 10.11 6.07
C THR A 138 7.25 9.70 7.26
N THR A 139 8.52 10.09 7.26
CA THR A 139 9.45 9.83 8.37
C THR A 139 8.97 10.40 9.71
N ALA A 140 8.13 11.45 9.70
CA ALA A 140 7.52 11.99 10.92
C ALA A 140 6.39 11.10 11.44
N GLU A 141 5.53 10.60 10.55
CA GLU A 141 4.44 9.69 10.91
C GLU A 141 4.97 8.33 11.40
N LEU A 142 6.06 7.82 10.80
CA LEU A 142 6.71 6.58 11.26
C LEU A 142 7.23 6.68 12.70
N ARG A 143 7.85 7.81 13.05
CA ARG A 143 8.29 8.07 14.43
C ARG A 143 7.12 8.16 15.41
N GLY A 144 5.95 8.62 14.95
CA GLY A 144 4.73 8.62 15.75
C GLY A 144 4.19 7.22 16.03
N LEU A 145 4.21 6.35 15.01
CA LEU A 145 3.81 4.94 15.16
C LEU A 145 4.71 4.19 16.14
N GLU A 146 6.02 4.43 16.10
CA GLU A 146 6.99 3.83 17.03
C GLU A 146 6.75 4.27 18.49
N LYS A 147 6.45 5.57 18.71
CA LYS A 147 6.15 6.08 20.05
C LYS A 147 4.83 5.57 20.63
N GLY A 148 3.84 5.27 19.79
CA GLY A 148 2.56 4.70 20.24
C GLY A 148 2.64 3.21 20.58
N GLN A 149 3.75 2.55 20.22
CA GLN A 149 3.96 1.11 20.43
C GLN A 149 4.72 0.81 21.74
N ASP A 150 5.31 1.83 22.39
CA ASP A 150 5.88 1.75 23.74
C ASP A 150 4.81 2.12 24.80
N PRO A 151 4.31 1.17 25.61
CA PRO A 151 3.38 1.47 26.71
C PRO A 151 4.09 2.03 27.96
N ALA A 152 5.29 2.63 27.83
CA ALA A 152 6.14 3.05 28.93
C ALA A 152 6.63 4.50 28.82
N ALA A 153 5.73 5.42 28.49
CA ALA A 153 5.93 6.87 28.64
C ALA A 153 4.79 7.51 29.43
#